data_AF-E9HKX6-F1
#
_entry.id   AF-E9HKX6-F1
#
_cell.length_a   1.000
_cell.length_b   1.000
_cell.length_c   1.000
_cell.angle_alpha   90.00
_cell.angle_beta   90.00
_cell.angle_gamma   90.00
#
_symmetry.space_group_name_H-M   'P 1'
#
loop_
_entity.id
_entity.type
_entity.pdbx_description
1 polymer ?
#
loop_
_entity_poly.entity_id
_entity_poly.type
_entity_poly.pdbx_seq_one_letter_code
_entity_poly.pdbx_strand_id
1 'polypeptide(L)'
;MVEDWARRVGAEISLTYSSAVTHIIVQVDEENCAQRTLKFLYGVASGKWIVGIDWIHQCIRETRLIDEEPFEALDMDGEDGPRRARQTSQRSKLFEAFEFCCQEPFTDVSVEQLNELLMLCGAVTANSPAELTKNRRHSMIIVQTDDDVSPAVQRKAASWFERLQVLSVSREWVLDCLASYQLLPVRSQLIGKHSESMLRMMAFDSHLLA
;
A
#
# COMPACT_ATOMS: atom_id res chain seq x y z
N MET A 1 -17.28 -17.67 -18.08
CA MET A 1 -18.19 -16.97 -17.14
C MET A 1 -17.88 -15.48 -17.03
N VAL A 2 -16.77 -15.05 -16.41
CA VAL A 2 -16.43 -13.60 -16.30
C VAL A 2 -16.28 -12.97 -17.69
N GLU A 3 -15.60 -13.65 -18.61
CA GLU A 3 -15.48 -13.22 -20.01
C GLU A 3 -16.82 -13.13 -20.75
N ASP A 4 -17.73 -14.06 -20.48
CA ASP A 4 -19.07 -14.04 -21.08
C ASP A 4 -19.89 -12.88 -20.56
N TRP A 5 -19.79 -12.61 -19.25
CA TRP A 5 -20.44 -11.46 -18.64
C TRP A 5 -19.88 -10.15 -19.19
N ALA A 6 -18.56 -9.99 -19.21
CA ALA A 6 -17.90 -8.79 -19.74
C ALA A 6 -18.33 -8.51 -21.18
N ARG A 7 -18.36 -9.53 -22.06
CA ARG A 7 -18.86 -9.38 -23.44
C ARG A 7 -20.32 -8.92 -23.49
N ARG A 8 -21.19 -9.42 -22.61
CA ARG A 8 -22.62 -9.03 -22.56
C ARG A 8 -22.82 -7.58 -22.18
N VAL A 9 -21.99 -7.05 -21.27
CA VAL A 9 -22.09 -5.65 -20.80
C VAL A 9 -21.16 -4.70 -21.58
N GLY A 10 -20.43 -5.20 -22.58
CA GLY A 10 -19.47 -4.40 -23.34
C GLY A 10 -18.25 -3.96 -22.53
N ALA A 11 -17.90 -4.69 -21.47
CA ALA A 11 -16.72 -4.43 -20.65
C ALA A 11 -15.47 -5.10 -21.24
N GLU A 12 -14.32 -4.47 -21.01
CA GLU A 12 -13.01 -5.01 -21.37
C GLU A 12 -12.39 -5.76 -20.18
N ILE A 13 -11.70 -6.87 -20.45
CA ILE A 13 -10.95 -7.62 -19.45
C ILE A 13 -9.47 -7.44 -19.71
N SER A 14 -8.73 -7.12 -18.65
CA SER A 14 -7.28 -7.08 -18.66
C SER A 14 -6.69 -8.07 -17.67
N LEU A 15 -5.64 -8.78 -18.07
CA LEU A 15 -4.86 -9.66 -17.19
C LEU A 15 -3.76 -8.90 -16.44
N THR A 16 -3.47 -7.66 -16.80
CA THR A 16 -2.51 -6.79 -16.13
C THR A 16 -3.21 -5.53 -15.61
N TYR A 17 -2.62 -4.90 -14.59
CA TYR A 17 -3.13 -3.63 -14.11
C TYR A 17 -2.75 -2.50 -15.09
N SER A 18 -3.65 -1.53 -15.26
CA SER A 18 -3.39 -0.25 -15.92
C SER A 18 -4.28 0.83 -15.29
N SER A 19 -3.96 2.10 -15.51
CA SER A 19 -4.75 3.22 -14.97
C SER A 19 -6.21 3.24 -15.45
N ALA A 20 -6.49 2.62 -16.60
CA ALA A 20 -7.82 2.48 -17.19
C ALA A 20 -8.72 1.47 -16.45
N VAL A 21 -8.14 0.59 -15.63
CA VAL A 21 -8.90 -0.38 -14.83
C VAL A 21 -9.87 0.35 -13.89
N THR A 22 -11.11 -0.10 -13.85
CA THR A 22 -12.16 0.42 -12.95
C THR A 22 -12.52 -0.57 -11.84
N HIS A 23 -12.46 -1.87 -12.14
CA HIS A 23 -12.80 -2.95 -11.22
C HIS A 23 -11.69 -4.00 -11.20
N ILE A 24 -11.36 -4.46 -10.00
CA ILE A 24 -10.50 -5.62 -9.77
C ILE A 24 -11.37 -6.71 -9.16
N ILE A 25 -11.52 -7.81 -9.89
CA ILE A 25 -12.26 -8.98 -9.41
C ILE A 25 -11.28 -9.86 -8.64
N VAL A 26 -11.61 -10.15 -7.38
CA VAL A 26 -10.77 -10.95 -6.48
C VAL A 26 -11.52 -12.19 -6.00
N GLN A 27 -10.74 -13.20 -5.61
CA GLN A 27 -11.24 -14.28 -4.77
C GLN A 27 -11.24 -13.80 -3.32
N VAL A 28 -12.32 -14.12 -2.61
CA VAL A 28 -12.49 -13.79 -1.20
C VAL A 28 -12.83 -15.06 -0.42
N ASP A 29 -12.56 -15.07 0.88
CA ASP A 29 -12.99 -16.12 1.78
C ASP A 29 -14.43 -15.90 2.31
N GLU A 30 -14.84 -16.72 3.29
CA GLU A 30 -16.18 -16.65 3.90
C GLU A 30 -16.45 -15.34 4.64
N GLU A 31 -15.40 -14.60 5.03
CA GLU A 31 -15.46 -13.30 5.69
C GLU A 31 -15.32 -12.13 4.70
N ASN A 32 -15.32 -12.42 3.39
CA ASN A 32 -15.14 -11.46 2.29
C ASN A 32 -13.74 -10.82 2.28
N CYS A 33 -12.74 -11.49 2.84
CA CYS A 33 -11.35 -11.04 2.90
C CYS A 33 -10.55 -11.51 1.67
N ALA A 34 -9.77 -10.61 1.07
CA ALA A 34 -8.95 -10.89 -0.10
C ALA A 34 -7.45 -10.91 0.22
N GLN A 35 -6.72 -11.82 -0.44
CA GLN A 35 -5.26 -11.84 -0.37
C GLN A 35 -4.63 -10.59 -1.00
N ARG A 36 -3.57 -10.07 -0.38
CA ARG A 36 -2.83 -8.87 -0.83
C ARG A 36 -1.93 -9.16 -2.04
N THR A 37 -2.54 -9.34 -3.20
CA THR A 37 -1.80 -9.42 -4.47
C THR A 37 -1.34 -8.04 -4.94
N LEU A 38 -0.36 -7.98 -5.85
CA LEU A 38 0.07 -6.70 -6.42
C LEU A 38 -1.08 -5.93 -7.10
N LYS A 39 -1.99 -6.62 -7.78
CA LYS A 39 -3.19 -6.00 -8.38
C LYS A 39 -4.11 -5.41 -7.32
N PHE A 40 -4.32 -6.12 -6.20
CA PHE A 40 -5.09 -5.62 -5.08
C PHE A 40 -4.50 -4.29 -4.58
N LEU A 41 -3.19 -4.25 -4.32
CA LEU A 41 -2.49 -3.04 -3.85
C LEU A 41 -2.63 -1.87 -4.85
N TYR A 42 -2.50 -2.11 -6.16
CA TYR A 42 -2.74 -1.06 -7.17
C TYR A 42 -4.19 -0.55 -7.16
N GLY A 43 -5.15 -1.45 -6.95
CA GLY A 43 -6.57 -1.12 -6.79
C GLY A 43 -6.80 -0.19 -5.60
N VAL A 44 -6.24 -0.54 -4.44
CA VAL A 44 -6.35 0.27 -3.22
C VAL A 44 -5.66 1.61 -3.42
N ALA A 45 -4.40 1.63 -3.87
CA ALA A 45 -3.63 2.85 -4.10
C ALA A 45 -4.33 3.84 -5.06
N SER A 46 -5.09 3.31 -6.02
CA SER A 46 -5.81 4.09 -7.03
C SER A 46 -7.29 4.30 -6.73
N GLY A 47 -7.79 3.84 -5.58
CA GLY A 47 -9.19 3.98 -5.17
C GLY A 47 -10.19 3.33 -6.13
N LYS A 48 -9.83 2.19 -6.73
CA LYS A 48 -10.67 1.42 -7.65
C LYS A 48 -11.64 0.52 -6.88
N TRP A 49 -12.68 0.04 -7.55
CA TRP A 49 -13.51 -1.02 -6.98
C TRP A 49 -12.70 -2.31 -6.90
N ILE A 50 -12.68 -2.92 -5.72
CA ILE A 50 -12.15 -4.26 -5.50
C ILE A 50 -13.31 -5.08 -4.98
N VAL A 51 -13.78 -6.04 -5.78
CA VAL A 51 -15.02 -6.77 -5.49
C VAL A 51 -14.80 -8.27 -5.62
N GLY A 52 -15.46 -9.03 -4.75
CA GLY A 52 -15.48 -10.48 -4.80
C GLY A 52 -16.17 -10.99 -6.08
N ILE A 53 -15.76 -12.18 -6.54
CA ILE A 53 -16.33 -12.81 -7.75
C ILE A 53 -17.85 -13.02 -7.69
N ASP A 54 -18.43 -13.09 -6.49
CA ASP A 54 -19.87 -13.22 -6.29
C ASP A 54 -20.68 -12.02 -6.81
N TRP A 55 -20.06 -10.84 -6.94
CA TRP A 55 -20.67 -9.71 -7.63
C TRP A 55 -21.02 -10.07 -9.08
N ILE A 56 -20.10 -10.73 -9.79
CA ILE A 56 -20.31 -11.20 -11.16
C ILE A 56 -21.39 -12.28 -11.20
N HIS A 57 -21.38 -13.22 -10.24
CA HIS A 57 -22.42 -14.25 -10.14
C HIS A 57 -23.81 -13.64 -10.00
N GLN A 58 -23.95 -12.65 -9.12
CA GLN A 58 -25.24 -12.02 -8.86
C GLN A 58 -25.66 -11.13 -10.04
N CYS A 59 -24.73 -10.42 -10.68
CA CYS A 59 -25.00 -9.70 -11.93
C CYS A 59 -25.55 -10.62 -13.04
N ILE A 60 -24.96 -11.82 -13.21
CA ILE A 60 -25.43 -12.81 -14.18
C ILE A 60 -26.84 -13.30 -13.83
N ARG A 61 -27.11 -13.61 -12.55
CA ARG A 61 -28.41 -14.09 -12.07
C ARG A 61 -29.51 -13.05 -12.28
N GLU A 62 -29.22 -11.79 -12.00
CA GLU A 62 -30.18 -10.69 -12.15
C GLU A 62 -30.22 -10.10 -13.56
N THR A 63 -29.34 -10.56 -14.46
CA THR A 63 -29.22 -10.10 -15.85
C THR A 63 -29.00 -8.58 -15.99
N ARG A 64 -28.36 -7.96 -14.99
CA ARG A 64 -28.05 -6.52 -14.95
C ARG A 64 -26.81 -6.28 -14.10
N LEU A 65 -26.21 -5.09 -14.25
CA LEU A 65 -25.23 -4.62 -13.28
C LEU A 65 -25.96 -4.29 -11.96
N ILE A 66 -25.47 -4.85 -10.87
CA ILE A 66 -25.93 -4.58 -9.51
C ILE A 66 -24.88 -3.74 -8.79
N ASP A 67 -25.28 -3.17 -7.66
CA ASP A 67 -24.41 -2.39 -6.79
C ASP A 67 -23.18 -3.21 -6.34
N GLU A 68 -22.00 -2.63 -6.48
CA GLU A 68 -20.72 -3.19 -6.10
C GLU A 68 -20.52 -3.22 -4.58
N GLU A 69 -21.11 -2.25 -3.86
CA GLU A 69 -20.81 -2.01 -2.44
C GLU A 69 -21.03 -3.22 -1.50
N PRO A 70 -22.07 -4.06 -1.68
CA PRO A 70 -22.26 -5.28 -0.89
C PRO A 70 -21.20 -6.37 -1.11
N PHE A 71 -20.43 -6.26 -2.20
CA PHE A 71 -19.41 -7.23 -2.62
C PHE A 71 -18.00 -6.65 -2.57
N GLU A 72 -17.84 -5.43 -2.06
CA GLU A 72 -16.54 -4.78 -1.89
C GLU A 72 -15.70 -5.57 -0.89
N ALA A 73 -14.52 -6.02 -1.32
CA ALA A 73 -13.68 -6.92 -0.53
C ALA A 73 -13.04 -6.19 0.66
N LEU A 74 -12.82 -6.93 1.74
CA LEU A 74 -11.90 -6.54 2.82
C LEU A 74 -10.48 -6.98 2.45
N ASP A 75 -9.48 -6.41 3.11
CA ASP A 75 -8.12 -6.97 3.01
C ASP A 75 -7.99 -8.28 3.82
N MET A 76 -6.82 -8.91 3.76
CA MET A 76 -6.62 -10.21 4.43
C MET A 76 -6.71 -10.18 5.96
N ASP A 77 -6.62 -8.99 6.57
CA ASP A 77 -6.74 -8.79 8.01
C ASP A 77 -8.17 -8.38 8.40
N GLY A 78 -9.11 -8.33 7.44
CA GLY A 78 -10.50 -7.94 7.64
C GLY A 78 -10.73 -6.42 7.64
N GLU A 79 -9.75 -5.63 7.19
CA GLU A 79 -9.86 -4.17 7.15
C GLU A 79 -10.53 -3.67 5.88
N ASP A 80 -11.30 -2.59 6.00
CA ASP A 80 -12.08 -1.98 4.91
C ASP A 80 -11.25 -1.05 4.01
N GLY A 81 -9.95 -1.29 3.90
CA GLY A 81 -9.00 -0.46 3.17
C GLY A 81 -9.37 -0.15 1.71
N PRO A 82 -9.91 -1.10 0.91
CA PRO A 82 -10.42 -0.80 -0.43
C PRO A 82 -11.50 0.29 -0.44
N ARG A 83 -12.49 0.16 0.45
CA ARG A 83 -13.57 1.14 0.60
C ARG A 83 -13.04 2.49 1.07
N ARG A 84 -12.18 2.47 2.09
CA ARG A 84 -11.53 3.67 2.65
C ARG A 84 -10.76 4.44 1.58
N ALA A 85 -9.99 3.74 0.74
CA ALA A 85 -9.26 4.34 -0.36
C ALA A 85 -10.18 4.97 -1.41
N ARG A 86 -11.21 4.24 -1.85
CA ARG A 86 -12.18 4.75 -2.83
C ARG A 86 -12.87 6.03 -2.38
N GLN A 87 -13.19 6.13 -1.09
CA GLN A 87 -13.92 7.28 -0.52
C GLN A 87 -13.03 8.48 -0.20
N THR A 88 -11.75 8.27 0.17
CA THR A 88 -10.89 9.34 0.72
C THR A 88 -9.78 9.79 -0.22
N SER A 89 -9.31 8.93 -1.12
CA SER A 89 -8.11 9.16 -1.94
C SER A 89 -8.19 10.36 -2.90
N GLN A 90 -9.39 10.88 -3.16
CA GLN A 90 -9.59 12.09 -3.97
C GLN A 90 -9.41 13.39 -3.18
N ARG A 91 -9.53 13.33 -1.85
CA ARG A 91 -9.43 14.49 -0.95
C ARG A 91 -8.08 14.57 -0.25
N SER A 92 -7.55 13.42 0.15
CA SER A 92 -6.27 13.31 0.84
C SER A 92 -5.60 12.02 0.42
N LYS A 93 -4.34 12.08 0.01
CA LYS A 93 -3.57 10.90 -0.36
C LYS A 93 -2.85 10.35 0.88
N LEU A 94 -2.80 9.02 0.99
CA LEU A 94 -2.26 8.31 2.16
C LEU A 94 -0.86 8.79 2.58
N PHE A 95 0.04 8.99 1.61
CA PHE A 95 1.45 9.31 1.83
C PHE A 95 1.84 10.71 1.34
N GLU A 96 0.89 11.65 1.26
CA GLU A 96 1.14 13.02 0.75
C GLU A 96 2.24 13.79 1.51
N ALA A 97 2.39 13.48 2.80
CA ALA A 97 3.38 14.08 3.69
C ALA A 97 4.75 13.36 3.67
N PHE A 98 4.91 12.33 2.84
CA PHE A 98 6.07 11.43 2.87
C PHE A 98 6.95 11.53 1.62
N GLU A 99 8.23 11.36 1.84
CA GLU A 99 9.25 11.06 0.84
C GLU A 99 9.91 9.72 1.20
N PHE A 100 10.02 8.82 0.24
CA PHE A 100 10.55 7.48 0.47
C PHE A 100 11.73 7.16 -0.44
N CYS A 101 12.65 6.34 0.07
CA CYS A 101 13.67 5.70 -0.73
C CYS A 101 13.65 4.19 -0.47
N CYS A 102 13.26 3.41 -1.47
CA CYS A 102 13.27 1.95 -1.40
C CYS A 102 14.71 1.44 -1.57
N GLN A 103 15.16 0.55 -0.68
CA GLN A 103 16.51 -0.01 -0.71
C GLN A 103 16.48 -1.53 -0.82
N GLU A 104 17.02 -2.02 -1.94
CA GLU A 104 17.13 -3.44 -2.28
C GLU A 104 17.93 -4.25 -1.24
N PRO A 105 17.69 -5.57 -1.17
CA PRO A 105 16.84 -6.39 -2.06
C PRO A 105 15.35 -6.43 -1.67
N PHE A 106 14.50 -6.72 -2.66
CA PHE A 106 13.08 -7.06 -2.48
C PHE A 106 12.76 -8.38 -3.22
N THR A 107 11.87 -9.21 -2.67
CA THR A 107 11.56 -10.55 -3.24
C THR A 107 10.26 -10.61 -4.04
N ASP A 108 9.18 -9.99 -3.54
CA ASP A 108 7.82 -10.19 -4.09
C ASP A 108 7.31 -8.99 -4.88
N VAL A 109 7.73 -7.79 -4.49
CA VAL A 109 7.36 -6.52 -5.12
C VAL A 109 8.65 -5.82 -5.52
N SER A 110 8.82 -5.52 -6.80
CA SER A 110 10.03 -4.82 -7.26
C SER A 110 10.09 -3.39 -6.71
N VAL A 111 11.29 -2.80 -6.67
CA VAL A 111 11.47 -1.39 -6.29
C VAL A 111 10.62 -0.47 -7.16
N GLU A 112 10.55 -0.75 -8.47
CA GLU A 112 9.77 0.03 -9.43
C GLU A 112 8.27 -0.03 -9.09
N GLN A 113 7.74 -1.22 -8.87
CA GLN A 113 6.33 -1.43 -8.50
C GLN A 113 5.98 -0.76 -7.16
N LEU A 114 6.87 -0.88 -6.16
CA LEU A 114 6.66 -0.24 -4.86
C LEU A 114 6.71 1.29 -4.99
N ASN A 115 7.64 1.83 -5.77
CA ASN A 115 7.70 3.27 -6.04
C ASN A 115 6.43 3.75 -6.75
N GLU A 116 5.91 3.02 -7.74
CA GLU A 116 4.65 3.35 -8.39
C GLU A 116 3.47 3.40 -7.40
N LEU A 117 3.34 2.40 -6.53
CA LEU A 117 2.31 2.36 -5.49
C LEU A 117 2.42 3.55 -4.53
N LEU A 118 3.63 3.87 -4.08
CA LEU A 118 3.90 5.02 -3.22
C LEU A 118 3.50 6.34 -3.89
N MET A 119 3.86 6.52 -5.16
CA MET A 119 3.50 7.71 -5.94
C MET A 119 2.00 7.82 -6.19
N LEU A 120 1.29 6.72 -6.46
CA LEU A 120 -0.19 6.70 -6.55
C LEU A 120 -0.85 7.14 -5.24
N CYS A 121 -0.21 6.83 -4.11
CA CYS A 121 -0.57 7.25 -2.77
C CYS A 121 0.00 8.63 -2.37
N GLY A 122 0.55 9.41 -3.30
CA GLY A 122 0.94 10.81 -3.10
C GLY A 122 2.34 11.04 -2.52
N ALA A 123 3.13 9.99 -2.29
CA ALA A 123 4.50 10.14 -1.83
C ALA A 123 5.43 10.64 -2.95
N VAL A 124 6.54 11.26 -2.56
CA VAL A 124 7.70 11.48 -3.44
C VAL A 124 8.67 10.32 -3.24
N THR A 125 9.34 9.86 -4.30
CA THR A 125 10.32 8.78 -4.22
C THR A 125 11.70 9.23 -4.69
N ALA A 126 12.75 8.64 -4.11
CA ALA A 126 14.15 8.85 -4.47
C ALA A 126 14.84 7.51 -4.79
N ASN A 127 15.75 7.51 -5.76
CA ASN A 127 16.46 6.30 -6.19
C ASN A 127 17.55 5.86 -5.20
N SER A 128 18.09 6.80 -4.43
CA SER A 128 19.10 6.53 -3.43
C SER A 128 18.90 7.37 -2.16
N PRO A 129 19.40 6.93 -0.99
CA PRO A 129 19.24 7.68 0.25
C PRO A 129 19.88 9.07 0.19
N ALA A 130 20.94 9.24 -0.59
CA ALA A 130 21.61 10.52 -0.78
C ALA A 130 20.78 11.52 -1.62
N GLU A 131 19.82 11.04 -2.40
CA GLU A 131 18.93 11.87 -3.23
C GLU A 131 17.67 12.32 -2.49
N LEU A 132 17.45 11.89 -1.24
CA LEU A 132 16.34 12.36 -0.42
C LEU A 132 16.45 13.86 -0.17
N THR A 133 15.46 14.61 -0.64
CA THR A 133 15.42 16.07 -0.56
C THR A 133 15.04 16.58 0.82
N LYS A 134 14.27 15.78 1.58
CA LYS A 134 13.71 16.12 2.90
C LYS A 134 12.83 17.37 2.89
N ASN A 135 12.19 17.62 1.75
CA ASN A 135 11.21 18.69 1.59
C ASN A 135 9.81 18.29 2.06
N ARG A 136 9.59 17.01 2.35
CA ARG A 136 8.35 16.48 2.91
C ARG A 136 8.45 16.44 4.43
N ARG A 137 7.29 16.33 5.11
CA ARG A 137 7.24 16.29 6.58
C ARG A 137 8.00 15.07 7.13
N HIS A 138 7.94 13.95 6.41
CA HIS A 138 8.62 12.72 6.76
C HIS A 138 9.44 12.23 5.57
N SER A 139 10.72 11.95 5.80
CA SER A 139 11.55 11.20 4.85
C SER A 139 11.98 9.90 5.48
N MET A 140 11.84 8.79 4.76
CA MET A 140 12.15 7.46 5.26
C MET A 140 12.84 6.59 4.20
N ILE A 141 13.62 5.64 4.67
CA ILE A 141 14.23 4.59 3.84
C ILE A 141 13.48 3.28 4.10
N ILE A 142 12.92 2.70 3.05
CA ILE A 142 12.17 1.44 3.14
C ILE A 142 13.15 0.29 2.87
N VAL A 143 13.17 -0.69 3.75
CA VAL A 143 13.95 -1.92 3.59
C VAL A 143 13.06 -3.14 3.80
N GLN A 144 13.25 -4.17 2.99
CA GLN A 144 12.67 -5.48 3.29
C GLN A 144 13.52 -6.18 4.36
N THR A 145 12.87 -6.72 5.39
CA THR A 145 13.51 -7.54 6.41
C THR A 145 12.83 -8.90 6.47
N ASP A 146 13.59 -9.93 6.83
CA ASP A 146 13.00 -11.20 7.27
C ASP A 146 12.42 -11.03 8.69
N ASP A 147 11.95 -12.12 9.31
CA ASP A 147 11.39 -12.12 10.68
C ASP A 147 12.31 -11.41 11.69
N ASP A 148 13.62 -11.58 11.53
CA ASP A 148 14.65 -10.87 12.28
C ASP A 148 15.43 -9.90 11.39
N VAL A 149 15.61 -8.67 11.87
CA VAL A 149 16.45 -7.68 11.19
C VAL A 149 17.92 -8.09 11.27
N SER A 150 18.49 -8.50 10.13
CA SER A 150 19.90 -8.93 10.08
C SER A 150 20.88 -7.82 10.54
N PRO A 151 22.03 -8.18 11.15
CA PRO A 151 23.03 -7.19 11.58
C PRO A 151 23.55 -6.30 10.45
N ALA A 152 23.54 -6.80 9.20
CA ALA A 152 23.95 -6.01 8.03
C ALA A 152 22.95 -4.88 7.73
N VAL A 153 21.65 -5.17 7.78
CA VAL A 153 20.58 -4.18 7.61
C VAL A 153 20.62 -3.17 8.76
N GLN A 154 20.80 -3.63 10.01
CA GLN A 154 20.92 -2.72 11.17
C GLN A 154 22.10 -1.73 11.02
N ARG A 155 23.27 -2.21 10.57
CA ARG A 155 24.43 -1.33 10.33
C ARG A 155 24.18 -0.31 9.22
N LYS A 156 23.51 -0.71 8.13
CA LYS A 156 23.13 0.20 7.05
C LYS A 156 22.15 1.27 7.54
N ALA A 157 21.10 0.87 8.25
CA ALA A 157 20.11 1.76 8.86
C ALA A 157 20.77 2.76 9.83
N ALA A 158 21.65 2.29 10.70
CA ALA A 158 22.42 3.15 11.60
C ALA A 158 23.30 4.15 10.82
N SER A 159 23.99 3.70 9.77
CA SER A 159 24.83 4.57 8.95
C SER A 159 24.04 5.64 8.20
N TRP A 160 22.88 5.29 7.63
CA TRP A 160 21.99 6.27 7.00
C TRP A 160 21.45 7.25 8.02
N PHE A 161 21.07 6.77 9.20
CA PHE A 161 20.62 7.64 10.26
C PHE A 161 21.71 8.62 10.70
N GLU A 162 22.92 8.15 11.00
CA GLU A 162 24.04 9.00 11.41
C GLU A 162 24.38 10.07 10.36
N ARG A 163 24.46 9.67 9.08
CA ARG A 163 24.94 10.53 7.99
C ARG A 163 23.87 11.44 7.42
N LEU A 164 22.63 10.97 7.37
CA LEU A 164 21.53 11.63 6.66
C LEU A 164 20.42 12.07 7.61
N GLN A 165 20.38 11.63 8.87
CA GLN A 165 19.26 11.89 9.78
C GLN A 165 17.93 11.43 9.17
N VAL A 166 17.93 10.23 8.55
CA VAL A 166 16.75 9.61 7.94
C VAL A 166 16.53 8.25 8.60
N LEU A 167 15.28 7.99 9.01
CA LEU A 167 14.90 6.72 9.62
C LEU A 167 14.71 5.64 8.56
N SER A 168 14.99 4.41 8.95
CA SER A 168 14.67 3.23 8.15
C SER A 168 13.45 2.51 8.74
N VAL A 169 12.57 2.02 7.86
CA VAL A 169 11.33 1.31 8.21
C VAL A 169 11.21 0.03 7.40
N SER A 170 10.53 -0.97 7.95
CA SER A 170 10.17 -2.19 7.22
C SER A 170 9.29 -1.88 6.00
N ARG A 171 9.42 -2.73 4.98
CA ARG A 171 8.53 -2.72 3.81
C ARG A 171 7.10 -3.08 4.21
N GLU A 172 6.97 -3.98 5.16
CA GLU A 172 5.71 -4.53 5.67
C GLU A 172 4.82 -3.40 6.18
N TRP A 173 5.36 -2.45 6.96
CA TRP A 173 4.62 -1.27 7.41
C TRP A 173 3.99 -0.47 6.27
N VAL A 174 4.73 -0.28 5.17
CA VAL A 174 4.23 0.45 4.00
C VAL A 174 3.10 -0.32 3.33
N LEU A 175 3.25 -1.63 3.19
CA LEU A 175 2.22 -2.50 2.58
C LEU A 175 0.97 -2.59 3.46
N ASP A 176 1.12 -2.66 4.78
CA ASP A 176 0.01 -2.67 5.73
C ASP A 176 -0.75 -1.33 5.74
N CYS A 177 -0.02 -0.21 5.73
CA CYS A 177 -0.62 1.11 5.59
C CYS A 177 -1.37 1.25 4.26
N LEU A 178 -0.81 0.72 3.17
CA LEU A 178 -1.40 0.78 1.85
C LEU A 178 -2.65 -0.09 1.75
N ALA A 179 -2.59 -1.34 2.24
CA ALA A 179 -3.72 -2.27 2.20
C ALA A 179 -4.92 -1.79 3.01
N SER A 180 -4.66 -1.24 4.20
CA SER A 180 -5.68 -0.60 5.05
C SER A 180 -6.05 0.82 4.62
N TYR A 181 -5.30 1.42 3.69
CA TYR A 181 -5.38 2.84 3.33
C TYR A 181 -5.39 3.81 4.53
N GLN A 182 -4.54 3.54 5.52
CA GLN A 182 -4.40 4.33 6.73
C GLN A 182 -2.94 4.35 7.20
N LEU A 183 -2.50 5.46 7.78
CA LEU A 183 -1.20 5.52 8.44
C LEU A 183 -1.25 4.76 9.76
N LEU A 184 -0.58 3.61 9.79
CA LEU A 184 -0.43 2.78 10.98
C LEU A 184 0.75 3.26 11.84
N PRO A 185 0.80 2.91 13.13
CA PRO A 185 1.96 3.18 13.96
C PRO A 185 3.24 2.59 13.38
N VAL A 186 4.30 3.41 13.35
CA VAL A 186 5.58 3.05 12.73
C VAL A 186 6.58 2.49 13.76
N ARG A 187 6.36 2.71 15.06
CA ARG A 187 7.39 2.53 16.09
C ARG A 187 7.98 1.12 16.13
N SER A 188 7.14 0.08 16.04
CA SER A 188 7.58 -1.33 16.02
C SER A 188 8.22 -1.75 14.70
N GLN A 189 8.06 -0.93 13.67
CA GLN A 189 8.51 -1.19 12.31
C GLN A 189 9.79 -0.42 11.96
N LEU A 190 10.25 0.46 12.85
CA LEU A 190 11.52 1.16 12.70
C LEU A 190 12.69 0.20 12.82
N ILE A 191 13.65 0.37 11.93
CA ILE A 191 14.90 -0.39 11.94
C ILE A 191 15.91 0.33 12.84
N GLY A 192 16.36 -0.37 13.87
CA GLY A 192 17.24 0.14 14.91
C GLY A 192 16.49 0.72 16.12
N LYS A 193 17.25 1.12 17.14
CA LYS A 193 16.68 1.66 18.39
C LYS A 193 16.78 3.17 18.40
N HIS A 194 15.64 3.84 18.36
CA HIS A 194 15.52 5.30 18.39
C HIS A 194 14.77 5.73 19.65
N SER A 195 15.25 6.77 20.33
CA SER A 195 14.57 7.27 21.53
C SER A 195 13.32 8.07 21.14
N GLU A 196 12.33 8.11 22.04
CA GLU A 196 11.10 8.85 21.74
C GLU A 196 11.33 10.36 21.58
N SER A 197 12.24 10.94 22.38
CA SER A 197 12.63 12.35 22.25
C SER A 197 13.18 12.66 20.86
N MET A 198 13.99 11.76 20.32
CA MET A 198 14.56 11.84 18.98
C MET A 198 13.49 11.74 17.89
N LEU A 199 12.58 10.78 17.98
CA LEU A 199 11.48 10.65 17.01
C LEU A 199 10.59 11.89 17.00
N ARG A 200 10.30 12.46 18.17
CA ARG A 200 9.55 13.73 18.28
C ARG A 200 10.29 14.90 17.65
N MET A 201 11.62 14.99 17.78
CA MET A 201 12.43 16.02 17.09
C MET A 201 12.37 15.88 15.57
N MET A 202 12.14 14.68 15.05
CA MET A 202 11.96 14.39 13.62
C MET A 202 10.49 14.57 13.16
N ALA A 203 9.69 15.31 13.93
CA ALA A 203 8.29 15.64 13.63
C ALA A 203 7.31 14.46 13.56
N PHE A 204 7.70 13.28 14.07
CA PHE A 204 6.78 12.17 14.30
C PHE A 204 5.89 12.51 15.50
N ASP A 205 4.58 12.59 15.24
CA ASP A 205 3.60 12.84 16.28
C ASP A 205 3.23 11.56 17.05
N SER A 206 2.47 11.73 18.13
CA SER A 206 2.06 10.63 18.97
C SER A 206 1.21 9.59 18.24
N HIS A 207 0.45 9.96 17.21
CA HIS A 207 -0.39 9.02 16.48
C HIS A 207 0.46 8.04 15.67
N LEU A 208 1.50 8.52 14.99
CA LEU A 208 2.44 7.65 14.27
C LEU A 208 3.31 6.81 15.20
N LEU A 209 3.44 7.16 16.48
CA LEU A 209 4.30 6.47 17.44
C LEU A 209 3.57 5.59 18.46
N ALA A 210 2.23 5.65 18.50
CA ALA A 210 1.37 5.03 19.52
C ALA A 210 1.22 3.51 19.36
#